data_AF-A0A968MDR2-F1
#
_entry.id   AF-A0A968MDR2-F1
#
_cell.length_a   1.000
_cell.length_b   1.000
_cell.length_c   1.000
_cell.angle_alpha   90.00
_cell.angle_beta   90.00
_cell.angle_gamma   90.00
#
_symmetry.space_group_name_H-M   'P 1'
#
loop_
_entity.id
_entity.type
_entity.pdbx_description
1 polymer ?
#
loop_
_entity_poly.entity_id
_entity_poly.type
_entity_poly.pdbx_seq_one_letter_code
_entity_poly.pdbx_strand_id
1 'polypeptide(L)'
;MCVGGKILVYGAISQFEGQLAVFNYPDSDGGRSANYRDLFPESPAADSVPNCADGGVLGVLPGIIGSLQASEVLKIVTQVGEPLINRIFFIECFVIYY
;
A
#
# COMPACT_ATOMS: atom_id res chain seq x y z
N MET A 1 8.64 7.49 -2.07
CA MET A 1 9.53 6.55 -2.80
C MET A 1 8.85 6.25 -4.13
N CYS A 2 9.24 6.89 -5.23
CA CYS A 2 8.73 6.62 -6.58
C CYS A 2 9.92 6.18 -7.42
N VAL A 3 10.06 4.87 -7.64
CA VAL A 3 11.23 4.31 -8.32
C VAL A 3 11.04 4.46 -9.83
N GLY A 4 11.48 5.59 -10.39
CA GLY A 4 11.77 5.76 -11.82
C GLY A 4 10.67 5.32 -12.80
N GLY A 5 9.40 5.65 -12.54
CA GLY A 5 8.30 5.29 -13.44
C GLY A 5 7.93 3.80 -13.46
N LYS A 6 8.35 3.02 -12.47
CA LYS A 6 7.91 1.63 -12.29
C LYS A 6 6.59 1.57 -11.51
N ILE A 7 5.80 0.53 -11.81
CA ILE A 7 4.62 0.17 -11.01
C ILE A 7 5.09 -0.12 -9.58
N LEU A 8 4.36 0.40 -8.60
CA LEU A 8 4.62 0.17 -7.19
C LEU A 8 3.40 -0.49 -6.57
N VAL A 9 3.55 -1.74 -6.13
CA VAL A 9 2.56 -2.40 -5.28
C VAL A 9 2.87 -2.04 -3.83
N TYR A 10 2.19 -1.02 -3.33
CA TYR A 10 2.39 -0.46 -2.01
C TYR A 10 1.68 -1.30 -0.94
N GLY A 11 2.39 -1.56 0.15
CA GLY A 11 1.84 -2.12 1.37
C GLY A 11 2.39 -1.37 2.57
N ALA A 12 1.54 -1.06 3.54
CA ALA A 12 1.94 -0.45 4.81
C ALA A 12 1.12 -1.02 5.96
N ILE A 13 1.68 -0.91 7.16
CA ILE A 13 1.07 -1.42 8.38
C ILE A 13 1.29 -0.40 9.48
N SER A 14 0.25 -0.13 10.24
CA SER A 14 0.28 0.71 11.44
C SER A 14 -0.50 0.01 12.53
N GLN A 15 0.20 -0.50 13.56
CA GLN A 15 -0.39 -1.25 14.67
C GLN A 15 -1.22 -2.47 14.23
N PHE A 16 -2.54 -2.28 14.10
CA PHE A 16 -3.53 -3.31 13.77
C PHE A 16 -4.17 -3.12 12.39
N GLU A 17 -3.82 -2.03 11.71
CA GLU A 17 -4.28 -1.69 10.37
C GLU A 17 -3.23 -2.06 9.32
N GLY A 18 -3.68 -2.66 8.23
CA GLY A 18 -2.90 -2.84 7.01
C GLY A 18 -3.52 -2.09 5.83
N GLN A 19 -2.65 -1.60 4.94
CA GLN A 19 -3.01 -0.83 3.75
C GLN A 19 -2.39 -1.46 2.50
N LEU A 20 -3.10 -1.38 1.37
CA LEU A 20 -2.64 -1.87 0.06
C LEU A 20 -3.13 -0.98 -1.07
N ALA A 21 -2.25 -0.67 -2.02
CA ALA A 21 -2.61 0.07 -3.24
C ALA A 21 -1.64 -0.24 -4.38
N VAL A 22 -2.07 0.00 -5.62
CA VAL A 22 -1.20 -0.03 -6.81
C VAL A 22 -1.00 1.39 -7.32
N PHE A 23 0.24 1.85 -7.28
CA PHE A 23 0.65 3.17 -7.74
C PHE A 23 1.45 3.10 -9.05
N ASN A 24 1.49 4.23 -9.75
CA ASN A 24 2.20 4.39 -11.02
C ASN A 24 1.79 3.32 -12.04
N TYR A 25 0.51 2.98 -12.19
CA TYR A 25 0.07 2.06 -13.23
C TYR A 25 -0.02 2.79 -14.58
N PRO A 26 0.47 2.22 -15.71
CA PRO A 26 0.34 2.85 -17.02
C PRO A 26 -1.13 2.99 -17.44
N ASP A 27 -1.50 4.19 -17.90
CA ASP A 27 -2.84 4.45 -18.44
C ASP A 27 -2.88 4.29 -19.98
N SER A 28 -4.06 4.16 -20.56
CA SER A 28 -4.24 4.05 -22.01
C SER A 28 -3.76 5.28 -22.79
N ASP A 29 -3.81 6.45 -22.15
CA ASP A 29 -3.50 7.73 -22.78
C ASP A 29 -2.00 8.10 -22.68
N GLY A 30 -1.14 7.14 -22.35
CA GLY A 30 0.30 7.35 -22.18
C GLY A 30 0.70 8.02 -20.85
N GLY A 31 -0.29 8.31 -20.00
CA GLY A 31 -0.10 8.79 -18.64
C GLY A 31 0.15 7.67 -17.62
N ARG A 32 0.13 8.03 -16.33
CA ARG A 32 0.16 7.06 -15.23
C ARG A 32 -0.89 7.42 -14.18
N SER A 33 -1.38 6.40 -13.49
CA SER A 33 -2.25 6.53 -12.32
C SER A 33 -1.56 7.31 -11.18
N ALA A 34 -2.32 7.56 -10.10
CA ALA A 34 -1.80 8.16 -8.89
C ALA A 34 -0.49 7.50 -8.43
N ASN A 35 0.43 8.32 -7.96
CA ASN A 35 1.70 7.93 -7.40
C ASN A 35 1.67 8.06 -5.87
N TYR A 36 2.68 7.50 -5.20
CA TYR A 36 2.76 7.56 -3.74
C TYR A 36 2.77 8.99 -3.17
N ARG A 37 3.38 9.95 -3.88
CA ARG A 37 3.45 11.36 -3.48
C ARG A 37 2.16 12.12 -3.76
N ASP A 38 1.26 11.61 -4.58
CA ASP A 38 -0.09 12.20 -4.70
C ASP A 38 -0.89 11.95 -3.41
N LEU A 39 -0.66 10.80 -2.76
CA LEU A 39 -1.26 10.45 -1.47
C LEU A 39 -0.51 11.05 -0.28
N PHE A 40 0.82 11.06 -0.33
CA PHE A 40 1.69 11.59 0.72
C PHE A 40 2.68 12.63 0.13
N PRO A 41 2.22 13.87 -0.12
CA PRO A 41 3.01 14.88 -0.84
C PRO A 41 4.32 15.21 -0.11
N GLU A 42 4.21 15.50 1.18
CA GLU A 42 5.33 15.82 2.03
C GLU A 42 5.71 14.59 2.86
N SER A 43 7.02 14.38 3.04
CA SER A 43 7.48 13.37 3.97
C SER A 43 7.11 13.82 5.40
N PRO A 44 6.58 12.92 6.26
CA PRO A 44 6.33 13.26 7.65
C PRO A 44 7.61 13.73 8.34
N ALA A 45 7.47 14.55 9.37
CA ALA A 45 8.61 14.96 10.19
C ALA A 45 9.21 13.71 10.87
N ALA A 46 10.54 13.72 11.09
CA ALA A 46 11.25 12.53 11.58
C ALA A 46 10.76 12.04 12.95
N ASP A 47 10.13 12.92 13.71
CA ASP A 47 9.56 12.75 15.04
C ASP A 47 8.04 12.55 15.05
N SER A 48 7.35 12.68 13.91
CA SER A 48 5.88 12.62 13.84
C SER A 48 5.30 11.21 13.69
N VAL A 49 6.14 10.19 13.51
CA VAL A 49 5.70 8.80 13.35
C VAL A 49 6.34 7.94 14.44
N PRO A 50 5.55 7.33 15.33
CA PRO A 50 6.10 6.36 16.29
C PRO A 50 6.85 5.27 15.52
N ASN A 51 8.05 4.93 15.96
CA ASN A 51 8.75 3.78 15.42
C ASN A 51 7.85 2.54 15.58
N CYS A 52 7.77 1.67 14.57
CA CYS A 52 7.07 0.39 14.65
C CYS A 52 7.49 -0.45 15.88
N ALA A 53 8.71 -0.24 16.39
CA ALA A 53 9.21 -0.84 17.62
C ALA A 53 8.51 -0.33 18.90
N ASP A 54 8.06 0.93 18.90
CA ASP A 54 7.42 1.57 20.06
C ASP A 54 5.90 1.43 20.03
N GLY A 55 5.29 1.46 18.83
CA GLY A 55 3.84 1.32 18.65
C GLY A 55 3.33 -0.13 18.63
N GLY A 56 4.23 -1.09 18.38
CA GLY A 56 3.89 -2.49 18.17
C GLY A 56 3.20 -2.73 16.82
N VAL A 57 3.36 -3.95 16.28
CA VAL A 57 2.65 -4.40 15.06
C VAL A 57 2.13 -5.81 15.32
N LEU A 58 0.89 -6.08 14.93
CA LEU A 58 0.37 -7.43 14.96
C LEU A 58 1.10 -8.28 13.93
N GLY A 59 1.91 -9.24 14.38
CA GLY A 59 2.84 -10.00 13.53
C GLY A 59 2.21 -10.77 12.36
N VAL A 60 0.89 -11.00 12.37
CA VAL A 60 0.18 -11.61 11.22
C VAL A 60 -0.07 -10.64 10.06
N LEU A 61 -0.16 -9.33 10.33
CA LEU A 61 -0.44 -8.32 9.31
C LEU A 61 0.62 -8.25 8.20
N PRO A 62 1.94 -8.30 8.49
CA PRO A 62 2.95 -8.38 7.43
C PRO A 62 2.75 -9.56 6.48
N GLY A 63 2.35 -10.72 7.01
CA GLY A 63 2.05 -11.90 6.20
C GLY A 63 0.81 -11.72 5.33
N ILE A 64 -0.26 -11.14 5.87
CA ILE A 64 -1.49 -10.85 5.14
C ILE A 64 -1.22 -9.80 4.04
N ILE A 65 -0.66 -8.65 4.39
CA ILE A 65 -0.37 -7.57 3.44
C ILE A 65 0.62 -8.03 2.37
N GLY A 66 1.69 -8.74 2.75
CA GLY A 66 2.65 -9.28 1.77
C GLY A 66 1.99 -10.25 0.77
N SER A 67 1.07 -11.09 1.24
CA SER A 67 0.32 -12.00 0.37
C SER A 67 -0.63 -11.25 -0.57
N LEU A 68 -1.29 -10.20 -0.08
CA LEU A 68 -2.13 -9.36 -0.92
C LEU A 68 -1.31 -8.53 -1.93
N GLN A 69 -0.13 -8.04 -1.55
CA GLN A 69 0.80 -7.41 -2.49
C GLN A 69 1.20 -8.39 -3.60
N ALA A 70 1.53 -9.64 -3.26
CA ALA A 70 1.82 -10.66 -4.27
C ALA A 70 0.62 -10.92 -5.20
N SER A 71 -0.60 -10.93 -4.66
CA SER A 71 -1.82 -11.06 -5.45
C SER A 71 -1.97 -9.91 -6.47
N GLU A 72 -1.72 -8.67 -6.07
CA GLU A 72 -1.73 -7.53 -7.00
C GLU A 72 -0.67 -7.67 -8.10
N VAL A 73 0.54 -8.13 -7.76
CA VAL A 73 1.59 -8.42 -8.75
C VAL A 73 1.11 -9.47 -9.76
N LEU A 74 0.44 -10.53 -9.30
CA LEU A 74 -0.10 -11.56 -10.19
C LEU A 74 -1.15 -10.99 -11.14
N LYS A 75 -2.09 -10.17 -10.67
CA LYS A 75 -3.08 -9.49 -11.53
C LYS A 75 -2.38 -8.68 -12.62
N ILE A 76 -1.35 -7.92 -12.25
CA ILE A 76 -0.58 -7.08 -13.17
C ILE A 76 0.18 -7.93 -14.20
N VAL A 77 0.90 -8.97 -13.79
CA VAL A 77 1.73 -9.77 -14.70
C VAL A 77 0.88 -10.66 -15.61
N THR A 78 -0.19 -11.25 -15.07
CA THR A 78 -1.03 -12.19 -15.81
C THR A 78 -2.11 -11.49 -16.63
N GLN A 79 -2.35 -10.19 -16.39
CA GLN A 79 -3.47 -9.44 -16.98
C GLN A 79 -4.84 -10.06 -16.65
N VAL A 80 -4.96 -10.68 -15.47
CA VAL A 80 -6.20 -11.31 -14.98
C VAL A 80 -6.74 -10.52 -13.79
N GLY A 81 -8.01 -10.14 -13.86
CA GLY A 81 -8.70 -9.36 -12.84
C GLY A 81 -8.33 -7.87 -12.88
N GLU A 82 -8.76 -7.13 -11.86
CA GLU A 82 -8.52 -5.69 -11.77
C GLU A 82 -7.58 -5.37 -10.60
N PRO A 83 -6.41 -4.76 -10.85
CA PRO A 83 -5.54 -4.27 -9.79
C PRO A 83 -6.16 -3.09 -9.03
N LEU A 84 -5.68 -2.84 -7.81
CA LEU A 84 -6.10 -1.75 -6.93
C LEU A 84 -5.49 -0.39 -7.34
N ILE A 85 -5.77 0.02 -8.57
CA ILE A 85 -5.31 1.29 -9.14
C ILE A 85 -6.23 2.41 -8.64
N ASN A 86 -5.65 3.56 -8.23
CA ASN A 86 -6.37 4.73 -7.71
C ASN A 86 -7.34 4.43 -6.56
N ARG A 87 -7.09 3.34 -5.84
CA ARG A 87 -7.88 2.87 -4.70
C ARG A 87 -6.92 2.41 -3.61
N ILE A 88 -7.34 2.57 -2.36
CA ILE A 88 -6.61 2.06 -1.20
C ILE A 88 -7.52 1.05 -0.51
N PHE A 89 -7.00 -0.15 -0.33
CA PHE A 89 -7.62 -1.17 0.50
C PHE A 89 -7.10 -1.04 1.92
N PHE A 90 -8.01 -1.07 2.88
CA PHE A 90 -7.72 -1.07 4.32
C PHE A 90 -8.24 -2.37 4.94
N ILE A 91 -7.45 -2.95 5.83
CA ILE A 91 -7.87 -4.05 6.69
C ILE A 91 -7.54 -3.70 8.13
N GLU A 92 -8.54 -3.78 8.99
CA GLU A 92 -8.41 -3.64 10.43
C GLU A 92 -8.53 -5.03 11.06
N CYS A 93 -7.49 -5.49 11.75
CA CYS A 93 -7.46 -6.83 12.32
C CYS A 93 -8.18 -6.93 13.67
N PHE A 94 -8.36 -5.80 14.37
CA PHE A 94 -9.14 -5.76 15.60
C PHE A 94 -10.28 -4.75 15.49
N VAL A 95 -11.51 -5.24 15.49
CA VAL A 95 -12.66 -4.39 15.75
C VAL A 95 -12.84 -4.32 17.26
N ILE A 96 -12.29 -3.28 17.88
CA ILE A 96 -12.48 -3.03 19.32
C ILE A 96 -13.80 -2.27 19.47
N TYR A 97 -14.81 -2.94 19.99
CA TYR A 97 -16.02 -2.28 20.47
C TYR A 97 -15.77 -1.81 21.91
N TYR A 98 -15.95 -0.52 22.18
CA TYR A 98 -16.00 0.03 23.54
C TYR A 98 -17.36 -0.24 24.18
#